data_AF-A0AAF5PKX8-F1
#
_entry.id   AF-A0AAF5PKX8-F1
#
_cell.length_a   1.000
_cell.length_b   1.000
_cell.length_c   1.000
_cell.angle_alpha   90.00
_cell.angle_beta   90.00
_cell.angle_gamma   90.00
#
_symmetry.space_group_name_H-M   'P 1'
#
loop_
_entity.id
_entity.type
_entity.pdbx_description
1 polymer ?
#
loop_
_entity_poly.entity_id
_entity_poly.type
_entity_poly.pdbx_seq_one_letter_code
_entity_poly.pdbx_strand_id
1 'polypeptide(L)'
;MTSEVKELPEKFIGSFKLNRSINWFLRKMISFASVTKVFSHSDETKGAYNLCNLSSKKNAIYKNWKLEEEFQAEGLDGKMHKIKFYFDPATESLKETHIRVDDPNDHGETYTYTVDGDTLALSMANGKISCKRYFIRE
;
A
#
# COMPACT_ATOMS: atom_id res chain seq x y z
N MET A 1 10.60 -12.29 26.51
CA MET A 1 9.63 -12.62 25.44
C MET A 1 10.15 -11.98 24.18
N THR A 2 10.79 -12.75 23.31
CA THR A 2 11.21 -12.28 21.99
C THR A 2 9.95 -12.03 21.18
N SER A 3 9.57 -10.76 21.05
CA SER A 3 8.61 -10.34 20.03
C SER A 3 9.19 -10.78 18.69
N GLU A 4 8.62 -11.84 18.11
CA GLU A 4 8.91 -12.27 16.75
C GLU A 4 8.69 -11.04 15.86
N VAL A 5 9.77 -10.51 15.28
CA VAL A 5 9.66 -9.38 14.37
C VAL A 5 8.87 -9.91 13.18
N LYS A 6 7.63 -9.46 13.02
CA LYS A 6 6.83 -9.82 11.85
C LYS A 6 7.53 -9.21 10.65
N GLU A 7 8.08 -10.06 9.79
CA GLU A 7 8.63 -9.67 8.51
C GLU A 7 7.53 -9.71 7.44
N LEU A 8 7.64 -8.84 6.44
CA LEU A 8 6.80 -8.90 5.27
C LEU A 8 7.17 -10.14 4.45
N PRO A 9 6.22 -11.03 4.11
CA PRO A 9 6.53 -12.20 3.32
C PRO A 9 7.09 -11.85 1.93
N GLU A 10 8.08 -12.62 1.46
CA GLU A 10 8.76 -12.40 0.16
C GLU A 10 7.80 -12.37 -1.04
N LYS A 11 6.63 -13.01 -0.94
CA LYS A 11 5.60 -12.92 -1.99
C LYS A 11 5.15 -11.48 -2.26
N PHE A 12 5.29 -10.55 -1.31
CA PHE A 12 4.98 -9.14 -1.54
C PHE A 12 6.12 -8.38 -2.22
N ILE A 13 7.36 -8.88 -2.19
CA ILE A 13 8.52 -8.21 -2.78
C ILE A 13 8.51 -8.39 -4.30
N GLY A 14 8.75 -7.29 -5.04
CA GLY A 14 8.76 -7.28 -6.50
C GLY A 14 8.03 -6.10 -7.12
N SER A 15 8.04 -6.06 -8.46
CA SER A 15 7.28 -5.11 -9.27
C SER A 15 5.93 -5.70 -9.66
N PHE A 16 4.85 -4.96 -9.49
CA PHE A 16 3.50 -5.37 -9.85
C PHE A 16 2.84 -4.28 -10.67
N LYS A 17 2.47 -4.61 -11.90
CA LYS A 17 1.83 -3.70 -12.85
C LYS A 17 0.34 -3.93 -12.94
N LEU A 18 -0.41 -2.84 -12.93
CA LEU A 18 -1.86 -2.85 -12.98
C LEU A 18 -2.33 -3.57 -14.25
N ASN A 19 -3.17 -4.58 -14.06
CA ASN A 19 -3.78 -5.33 -15.15
C ASN A 19 -5.28 -5.04 -15.27
N ARG A 20 -6.02 -5.07 -14.14
CA ARG A 20 -7.47 -4.84 -14.14
C ARG A 20 -7.97 -4.17 -12.87
N SER A 21 -9.10 -3.48 -12.97
CA SER A 21 -9.80 -2.84 -11.85
C SER A 21 -11.29 -3.13 -11.92
N ILE A 22 -11.88 -3.58 -10.81
CA ILE A 22 -13.32 -3.84 -10.64
C ILE A 22 -13.94 -2.69 -9.85
N ASN A 23 -15.16 -2.29 -10.20
CA ASN A 23 -15.88 -1.13 -9.64
C ASN A 23 -15.17 0.21 -9.87
N TRP A 24 -14.85 0.48 -11.13
CA TRP A 24 -14.16 1.68 -11.63
C TRP A 24 -14.93 3.00 -11.48
N PHE A 25 -16.22 2.96 -11.10
CA PHE A 25 -17.08 4.15 -11.09
C PHE A 25 -16.71 5.21 -10.04
N LEU A 26 -15.80 4.94 -9.10
CA LEU A 26 -15.18 5.97 -8.26
C LEU A 26 -14.09 6.73 -9.02
N ARG A 27 -14.50 7.70 -9.85
CA ARG A 27 -13.57 8.57 -10.62
C ARG A 27 -12.49 9.24 -9.77
N LYS A 28 -12.78 9.55 -8.49
CA LYS A 28 -11.81 10.13 -7.55
C LYS A 28 -10.72 9.16 -7.09
N MET A 29 -10.98 7.85 -7.06
CA MET A 29 -9.96 6.87 -6.63
C MET A 29 -9.00 6.51 -7.77
N ILE A 30 -9.44 6.65 -9.03
CA ILE A 30 -8.60 6.35 -10.21
C ILE A 30 -7.47 7.38 -10.37
N SER A 31 -7.71 8.65 -10.05
CA SER A 31 -6.70 9.72 -10.23
C SER A 31 -5.47 9.54 -9.34
N PHE A 32 -5.61 8.82 -8.23
CA PHE A 32 -4.56 8.56 -7.25
C PHE A 32 -4.15 7.10 -7.24
N ALA A 33 -4.40 6.37 -8.32
CA ALA A 33 -4.10 4.96 -8.34
C ALA A 33 -2.79 4.69 -9.09
N SER A 34 -1.89 3.96 -8.46
CA SER A 34 -0.65 3.55 -9.10
C SER A 34 -0.91 2.62 -10.30
N VAL A 35 -0.07 2.80 -11.32
CA VAL A 35 0.05 1.91 -12.47
C VAL A 35 1.00 0.77 -12.14
N THR A 36 2.09 1.05 -11.42
CA THR A 36 3.02 0.03 -10.96
C THR A 36 3.30 0.23 -9.48
N LYS A 37 3.32 -0.87 -8.72
CA LYS A 37 3.75 -0.90 -7.30
C LYS A 37 5.03 -1.70 -7.23
N VAL A 38 6.07 -1.15 -6.63
CA VAL A 38 7.32 -1.87 -6.39
C VAL A 38 7.56 -1.91 -4.90
N PHE A 39 7.51 -3.11 -4.34
CA PHE A 39 7.92 -3.38 -2.96
C PHE A 39 9.33 -3.95 -2.98
N SER A 40 10.21 -3.42 -2.13
CA SER A 40 11.57 -3.92 -1.98
C SER A 40 12.02 -3.89 -0.53
N HIS A 41 13.03 -4.67 -0.21
CA HIS A 41 13.83 -4.44 1.00
C HIS A 41 14.52 -3.07 0.89
N SER A 42 14.78 -2.45 2.04
CA SER A 42 15.62 -1.26 2.11
C SER A 42 17.09 -1.65 2.20
N ASP A 43 17.91 -1.05 1.33
CA ASP A 43 19.37 -1.15 1.40
C ASP A 43 19.96 -0.25 2.50
N GLU A 44 19.21 0.76 2.95
CA GLU A 44 19.67 1.79 3.90
C GLU A 44 19.40 1.37 5.35
N THR A 45 18.29 0.67 5.62
CA THR A 45 17.85 0.33 6.97
C THR A 45 17.47 -1.15 7.08
N LYS A 46 18.20 -1.90 7.90
CA LYS A 46 17.95 -3.34 8.12
C LYS A 46 16.53 -3.59 8.65
N GLY A 47 15.84 -4.53 8.02
CA GLY A 47 14.47 -4.91 8.38
C GLY A 47 13.42 -3.86 8.01
N ALA A 48 13.78 -2.87 7.20
CA ALA A 48 12.85 -1.91 6.62
C ALA A 48 12.62 -2.19 5.14
N TYR A 49 11.57 -1.60 4.61
CA TYR A 49 11.09 -1.79 3.25
C TYR A 49 10.94 -0.46 2.54
N ASN A 50 10.89 -0.52 1.21
CA ASN A 50 10.53 0.59 0.34
C ASN A 50 9.28 0.24 -0.46
N LEU A 51 8.43 1.24 -0.71
CA LEU A 51 7.30 1.14 -1.63
C LEU A 51 7.34 2.30 -2.63
N CYS A 52 7.45 1.98 -3.91
CA CYS A 52 7.30 2.94 -5.00
C CYS A 52 5.94 2.73 -5.68
N ASN A 53 5.06 3.71 -5.54
CA ASN A 53 3.82 3.82 -6.26
C ASN A 53 4.04 4.67 -7.52
N LEU A 54 4.27 4.02 -8.65
CA LEU A 54 4.50 4.68 -9.93
C LEU A 54 3.16 4.94 -10.63
N SER A 55 2.94 6.16 -11.11
CA SER A 55 1.76 6.52 -11.89
C SER A 55 2.12 7.39 -13.10
N SER A 56 1.17 7.67 -13.97
CA SER A 56 1.39 8.53 -15.14
C SER A 56 1.53 10.02 -14.81
N LYS A 57 1.07 10.45 -13.62
CA LYS A 57 1.08 11.87 -13.23
C LYS A 57 2.11 12.17 -12.14
N LYS A 58 2.08 11.39 -11.07
CA LYS A 58 2.92 11.59 -9.89
C LYS A 58 3.25 10.26 -9.24
N ASN A 59 4.51 10.10 -8.85
CA ASN A 59 4.95 8.95 -8.07
C ASN A 59 4.86 9.28 -6.59
N ALA A 60 4.49 8.30 -5.78
CA ALA A 60 4.66 8.36 -4.32
C ALA A 60 5.70 7.33 -3.90
N ILE A 61 6.68 7.75 -3.12
CA ILE A 61 7.83 6.92 -2.73
C ILE A 61 7.88 6.91 -1.21
N TYR A 62 7.76 5.73 -0.62
CA TYR A 62 7.88 5.49 0.82
C TYR A 62 9.16 4.72 1.06
N LYS A 63 10.11 5.33 1.78
CA LYS A 63 11.40 4.73 2.06
C LYS A 63 11.52 4.31 3.52
N ASN A 64 12.28 3.25 3.76
CA ASN A 64 12.73 2.83 5.09
C ASN A 64 11.61 2.64 6.12
N TRP A 65 10.42 2.25 5.65
CA TRP A 65 9.30 1.99 6.55
C TRP A 65 9.41 0.60 7.14
N LYS A 66 8.91 0.43 8.36
CA LYS A 66 8.84 -0.84 9.07
C LYS A 66 7.40 -1.22 9.33
N LEU A 67 7.16 -2.53 9.46
CA LEU A 67 5.84 -3.00 9.86
C LEU A 67 5.52 -2.51 11.28
N GLU A 68 4.26 -2.13 11.46
CA GLU A 68 3.68 -1.61 12.70
C GLU A 68 4.20 -0.25 13.17
N GLU A 69 5.12 0.39 12.43
CA GLU A 69 5.62 1.74 12.68
C GLU A 69 4.90 2.78 11.81
N GLU A 70 4.53 3.92 12.41
CA GLU A 70 3.96 5.07 11.69
C GLU A 70 5.09 5.94 11.13
N PHE A 71 4.95 6.39 9.90
CA PHE A 71 5.82 7.38 9.28
C PHE A 71 5.00 8.40 8.50
N GLN A 72 5.60 9.54 8.15
CA GLN A 72 4.95 10.54 7.32
C GLN A 72 5.55 10.54 5.92
N ALA A 73 4.70 10.54 4.91
CA ALA A 73 5.13 10.71 3.53
C ALA A 73 4.03 11.36 2.69
N GLU A 74 4.41 11.85 1.51
CA GLU A 74 3.47 12.45 0.59
C GLU A 74 2.67 11.37 -0.16
N GLY A 75 1.35 11.47 -0.11
CA GLY A 75 0.42 10.59 -0.82
C GLY A 75 0.37 10.89 -2.32
N LEU A 76 -0.31 10.02 -3.08
CA LEU A 76 -0.56 10.27 -4.50
C LEU A 76 -1.48 11.49 -4.73
N ASP A 77 -2.20 11.93 -3.70
CA ASP A 77 -3.00 13.16 -3.68
C ASP A 77 -2.19 14.44 -3.42
N GLY A 78 -0.89 14.32 -3.21
CA GLY A 78 0.01 15.45 -2.94
C GLY A 78 -0.15 16.04 -1.54
N LYS A 79 -0.84 15.35 -0.63
CA LYS A 79 -0.95 15.72 0.78
C LYS A 79 0.02 14.90 1.62
N MET A 80 0.36 15.38 2.80
CA MET A 80 1.13 14.60 3.76
C MET A 80 0.19 13.67 4.53
N HIS A 81 0.54 12.39 4.57
CA HIS A 81 -0.20 11.36 5.30
C HIS A 81 0.67 10.77 6.40
N LYS A 82 0.05 10.43 7.52
CA LYS A 82 0.55 9.43 8.45
C LYS A 82 0.22 8.07 7.88
N ILE A 83 1.25 7.28 7.61
CA ILE A 83 1.15 5.99 6.93
C ILE A 83 1.63 4.91 7.88
N LYS A 84 0.88 3.81 7.95
CA LYS A 84 1.25 2.64 8.74
C LYS A 84 0.98 1.35 7.96
N PHE A 85 1.98 0.49 7.88
CA PHE A 85 1.85 -0.85 7.31
C PHE A 85 1.69 -1.89 8.43
N TYR A 86 0.76 -2.82 8.28
CA TYR A 86 0.52 -3.90 9.21
C TYR A 86 0.32 -5.21 8.44
N PHE A 87 1.09 -6.24 8.76
CA PHE A 87 0.90 -7.57 8.19
C PHE A 87 0.04 -8.44 9.11
N ASP A 88 -1.04 -8.97 8.55
CA ASP A 88 -1.97 -9.87 9.22
C ASP A 88 -1.67 -11.31 8.77
N PRO A 89 -1.02 -12.14 9.60
CA PRO A 89 -0.66 -13.51 9.23
C PRO A 89 -1.88 -14.43 9.10
N ALA A 90 -2.99 -14.13 9.78
CA ALA A 90 -4.19 -14.97 9.74
C ALA A 90 -4.91 -14.89 8.38
N THR A 91 -4.85 -13.73 7.73
CA THR A 91 -5.42 -13.50 6.40
C THR A 91 -4.37 -13.37 5.31
N GLU A 92 -3.09 -13.55 5.66
CA GLU A 92 -1.92 -13.31 4.82
C GLU A 92 -1.98 -11.99 4.03
N SER A 93 -2.45 -10.93 4.69
CA SER A 93 -2.72 -9.65 4.05
C SER A 93 -1.88 -8.52 4.63
N LEU A 94 -1.33 -7.68 3.77
CA LEU A 94 -0.69 -6.42 4.15
C LEU A 94 -1.75 -5.31 4.15
N LYS A 95 -1.91 -4.61 5.27
CA LYS A 95 -2.79 -3.45 5.42
C LYS A 95 -1.94 -2.19 5.42
N GLU A 96 -2.31 -1.21 4.62
CA GLU A 96 -1.69 0.12 4.53
C GLU A 96 -2.75 1.16 4.91
N THR A 97 -2.54 1.85 6.01
CA THR A 97 -3.46 2.89 6.50
C THR A 97 -2.89 4.26 6.24
N HIS A 98 -3.70 5.18 5.75
CA HIS A 98 -3.37 6.58 5.48
C HIS A 98 -4.30 7.48 6.27
N ILE A 99 -3.75 8.47 6.97
CA ILE A 99 -4.52 9.54 7.64
C ILE A 99 -3.88 10.86 7.24
N ARG A 100 -4.64 11.79 6.65
CA ARG A 100 -4.11 13.11 6.29
C ARG A 100 -3.67 13.88 7.52
N VAL A 101 -2.49 14.50 7.44
CA VAL A 101 -1.94 15.33 8.53
C VAL A 101 -2.68 16.66 8.65
N ASP A 102 -3.18 17.20 7.53
CA ASP A 102 -3.85 18.51 7.48
C ASP A 102 -5.36 18.46 7.75
N ASP A 103 -5.94 17.27 7.94
CA ASP A 103 -7.36 17.08 8.26
C ASP A 103 -7.53 16.30 9.57
N PRO A 104 -7.79 16.97 10.71
CA PRO A 104 -7.94 16.29 12.00
C PRO A 104 -9.22 15.44 12.09
N ASN A 105 -10.16 15.56 11.14
CA ASN A 105 -11.37 14.75 11.09
C ASN A 105 -11.25 13.58 10.10
N ASP A 106 -10.09 13.39 9.47
CA ASP A 106 -9.87 12.27 8.58
C ASP A 106 -9.90 10.95 9.38
N HIS A 107 -10.90 10.13 9.12
CA HIS A 107 -11.06 8.81 9.73
C HIS A 107 -10.05 7.78 9.20
N GLY A 108 -9.28 8.15 8.18
CA GLY A 108 -8.27 7.33 7.54
C GLY A 108 -8.84 6.40 6.48
N GLU A 109 -7.99 6.08 5.52
CA GLU A 109 -8.27 5.10 4.46
C GLU A 109 -7.35 3.89 4.64
N THR A 110 -7.92 2.69 4.57
CA THR A 110 -7.15 1.44 4.65
C THR A 110 -7.18 0.69 3.32
N TYR A 111 -6.00 0.43 2.78
CA TYR A 111 -5.74 -0.39 1.61
C TYR A 111 -5.32 -1.79 2.06
N THR A 112 -5.96 -2.84 1.55
CA THR A 112 -5.61 -4.23 1.89
C THR A 112 -5.04 -4.95 0.68
N TYR A 113 -3.86 -5.53 0.83
CA TYR A 113 -3.14 -6.26 -0.20
C TYR A 113 -3.07 -7.75 0.12
N THR A 114 -3.30 -8.58 -0.88
CA THR A 114 -3.04 -10.03 -0.84
C THR A 114 -2.29 -10.44 -2.11
N VAL A 115 -1.38 -11.40 -1.99
CA VAL A 115 -0.67 -11.98 -3.13
C VAL A 115 -1.08 -13.44 -3.30
N ASP A 116 -1.52 -13.76 -4.51
CA ASP A 116 -1.82 -15.13 -4.97
C ASP A 116 -1.07 -15.38 -6.28
N GLY A 117 -0.03 -16.23 -6.22
CA GLY A 117 0.93 -16.41 -7.31
C GLY A 117 1.56 -15.07 -7.75
N ASP A 118 1.38 -14.74 -9.02
CA ASP A 118 1.86 -13.49 -9.62
C ASP A 118 0.87 -12.33 -9.50
N THR A 119 -0.29 -12.53 -8.86
CA THR A 119 -1.31 -11.49 -8.74
C THR A 119 -1.28 -10.84 -7.37
N LEU A 120 -0.98 -9.54 -7.34
CA LEU A 120 -1.21 -8.68 -6.19
C LEU A 120 -2.62 -8.06 -6.31
N ALA A 121 -3.52 -8.44 -5.41
CA ALA A 121 -4.84 -7.85 -5.31
C ALA A 121 -4.86 -6.76 -4.23
N LEU A 122 -5.28 -5.55 -4.59
CA LEU A 122 -5.55 -4.44 -3.71
C LEU A 122 -7.06 -4.28 -3.56
N SER A 123 -7.55 -4.31 -2.32
CA SER A 123 -8.94 -4.00 -1.96
C SER A 123 -9.02 -2.71 -1.15
N MET A 124 -10.00 -1.87 -1.49
CA MET A 124 -10.34 -0.62 -0.83
C MET A 124 -11.83 -0.62 -0.53
N ALA A 125 -12.25 -0.17 0.64
CA ALA A 125 -13.66 -0.03 1.01
C ALA A 125 -13.92 1.33 1.66
N ASN A 126 -14.98 2.00 1.23
CA ASN A 126 -15.52 3.18 1.90
C ASN A 126 -17.05 3.00 2.02
N GLY A 127 -17.52 2.72 3.24
CA GLY A 127 -18.91 2.37 3.52
C GLY A 127 -19.35 1.14 2.72
N LYS A 128 -20.40 1.29 1.89
CA LYS A 128 -20.97 0.20 1.08
C LYS A 128 -20.25 -0.05 -0.25
N ILE A 129 -19.27 0.79 -0.61
CA ILE A 129 -18.63 0.71 -1.91
C ILE A 129 -17.21 0.18 -1.76
N SER A 130 -16.91 -0.90 -2.48
CA SER A 130 -15.57 -1.48 -2.54
C SER A 130 -15.01 -1.43 -3.96
N CYS A 131 -13.72 -1.10 -4.06
CA CYS A 131 -12.93 -1.19 -5.29
C CYS A 131 -11.87 -2.27 -5.13
N LYS A 132 -11.65 -3.06 -6.19
CA LYS A 132 -10.57 -4.05 -6.25
C LYS A 132 -9.70 -3.80 -7.46
N ARG A 133 -8.39 -3.77 -7.27
CA ARG A 133 -7.38 -3.63 -8.32
C ARG A 133 -6.50 -4.87 -8.30
N TYR A 134 -6.16 -5.36 -9.48
CA TYR A 134 -5.29 -6.52 -9.63
C TYR A 134 -4.08 -6.10 -10.44
N PHE A 135 -2.92 -6.37 -9.88
CA PHE A 135 -1.63 -6.11 -10.46
C PHE A 135 -0.94 -7.45 -10.72
N ILE A 136 -0.21 -7.56 -11.83
CA ILE A 136 0.53 -8.75 -12.20
C ILE A 136 2.01 -8.49 -12.00
N ARG A 137 2.72 -9.45 -11.42
CA ARG A 137 4.16 -9.41 -11.21
C ARG A 137 4.88 -9.30 -12.55
N GLU A 138 5.87 -8.40 -12.60
CA GLU A 138 6.83 -8.27 -13.72
C GLU A 138 8.18 -8.89 -13.38
#